data_AF-A0A0R0LU84-F1
#
_entry.id   AF-A0A0R0LU84-F1
#
_cell.length_a   1.000
_cell.length_b   1.000
_cell.length_c   1.000
_cell.angle_alpha   90.00
_cell.angle_beta   90.00
_cell.angle_gamma   90.00
#
_symmetry.space_group_name_H-M   'P 1'
#
loop_
_entity.id
_entity.type
_entity.pdbx_description
1 polymer ?
#
loop_
_entity_poly.entity_id
_entity_poly.type
_entity_poly.pdbx_seq_one_letter_code
_entity_poly.pdbx_strand_id
1 'polypeptide(L)'
;MIWKIFDDPLKNTMDSPIEEITDKQIQEQTRDQIIHELNVSADEKSSNKNNTIKNNTMKNDTMKNNTMKNDTMKNNTMKNDTMKNDKIKKEVEVAPEFGLTYKKECDFSSWYTQLVIKSELLEYYDIKGCFIMRPWSYFIWNVIKKYFTEKIEKMGVEECYFPLLVTKQSMDKEKDFIESFAPELAWITKCGENDIEPVAIRPTSEAVMYPYFKKWLFSHRDLPMKLNQWCNVLRWEVKSTLPFIRGREFLWQEGHSSFYKKDEAEKEVLDILHLYKKIYEEFLAVPVIEGRKTENEKFGGADYTTTIETIINANGKSIQAATSHHLGQNFSKIYDISINNEQNETSYIYQNSWGLTTRCIGICIMVHSDNIGLVLPPQIAKWQVVIVPCGKQTDELNEYIARIEKDLQSKDIRVLTDNKANVQPGYKFNHWELKGIPLRLEIGKR
;
A
#
# COMPACT_ATOMS: atom_id res chain seq x y z
N MET A 1 -1.85 38.70 -23.11
CA MET A 1 -2.32 39.75 -22.18
C MET A 1 -3.84 39.67 -22.17
N ILE A 2 -4.48 39.74 -20.99
CA ILE A 2 -5.90 39.42 -20.68
C ILE A 2 -6.07 38.01 -20.11
N TRP A 3 -5.85 37.89 -18.79
CA TRP A 3 -6.56 37.02 -17.84
C TRP A 3 -6.49 37.74 -16.49
N LYS A 4 -7.59 38.35 -16.07
CA LYS A 4 -7.85 38.85 -14.71
C LYS A 4 -9.35 38.68 -14.45
N ILE A 5 -9.69 38.52 -13.18
CA ILE A 5 -11.01 38.29 -12.56
C ILE A 5 -11.25 36.82 -12.19
N PHE A 6 -10.76 36.46 -11.00
CA PHE A 6 -11.54 35.79 -9.95
C PHE A 6 -11.01 36.32 -8.61
N ASP A 7 -11.84 37.12 -7.92
CA ASP A 7 -11.59 37.61 -6.57
C ASP A 7 -12.08 36.58 -5.54
N ASP A 8 -11.29 36.42 -4.48
CA ASP A 8 -11.47 35.52 -3.34
C ASP A 8 -12.50 36.11 -2.33
N PRO A 9 -13.59 35.39 -1.96
CA PRO A 9 -14.63 35.93 -1.08
C PRO A 9 -14.30 35.88 0.43
N LEU A 10 -13.13 35.41 0.87
CA LEU A 10 -12.88 35.17 2.30
C LEU A 10 -12.25 36.35 3.09
N LYS A 11 -12.23 37.57 2.54
CA LYS A 11 -11.54 38.71 3.18
C LYS A 11 -12.36 39.65 4.07
N ASN A 12 -13.66 39.42 4.27
CA ASN A 12 -14.51 40.35 5.01
C ASN A 12 -15.34 39.67 6.11
N THR A 13 -14.70 39.15 7.16
CA THR A 13 -15.32 38.99 8.49
C THR A 13 -14.25 38.79 9.56
N MET A 14 -13.65 39.87 10.07
CA MET A 14 -13.06 39.88 11.40
C MET A 14 -13.23 41.29 11.97
N ASP A 15 -14.21 41.47 12.83
CA ASP A 15 -14.26 42.51 13.86
C ASP A 15 -15.41 42.19 14.84
N SER A 16 -15.08 41.46 15.90
CA SER A 16 -15.88 41.30 17.12
C SER A 16 -14.95 40.82 18.24
N PRO A 17 -14.93 41.46 19.44
CA PRO A 17 -14.03 41.07 20.51
C PRO A 17 -14.51 39.76 21.17
N ILE A 18 -13.66 38.72 21.14
CA ILE A 18 -13.88 37.46 21.86
C ILE A 18 -13.23 37.60 23.24
N GLU A 19 -14.00 37.41 24.29
CA GLU A 19 -13.51 37.29 25.67
C GLU A 19 -12.55 36.11 25.80
N GLU A 20 -11.35 36.34 26.35
CA GLU A 20 -10.36 35.29 26.62
C GLU A 20 -10.85 34.33 27.72
N ILE A 21 -11.31 33.15 27.30
CA ILE A 21 -11.49 31.98 28.17
C ILE A 21 -10.16 31.22 28.18
N THR A 22 -9.59 31.02 29.37
CA THR A 22 -8.28 30.36 29.53
C THR A 22 -8.39 28.83 29.35
N ASP A 23 -7.35 28.19 28.80
CA ASP A 23 -7.27 26.74 28.50
C ASP A 23 -7.65 25.81 29.66
N LYS A 24 -7.54 26.28 30.91
CA LYS A 24 -7.98 25.52 32.10
C LYS A 24 -9.50 25.35 32.17
N GLN A 25 -10.27 26.37 31.79
CA GLN A 25 -11.74 26.32 31.84
C GLN A 25 -12.30 25.37 30.77
N ILE A 26 -11.65 25.29 29.60
CA ILE A 26 -12.02 24.34 28.54
C ILE A 26 -11.71 22.90 28.99
N GLN A 27 -10.55 22.66 29.63
CA GLN A 27 -10.19 21.33 30.13
C GLN A 27 -11.10 20.85 31.26
N GLU A 28 -11.50 21.72 32.19
CA GLU A 28 -12.41 21.35 33.29
C GLU A 28 -13.83 21.07 32.78
N GLN A 29 -14.38 21.89 31.88
CA GLN A 29 -15.70 21.65 31.29
C GLN A 29 -15.76 20.36 30.47
N THR A 30 -14.68 20.04 29.73
CA THR A 30 -14.62 18.81 28.92
C THR A 30 -14.51 17.58 29.82
N ARG A 31 -13.80 17.68 30.96
CA ARG A 31 -13.66 16.57 31.91
C ARG A 31 -14.97 16.26 32.62
N ASP A 32 -15.72 17.28 33.04
CA ASP A 32 -16.99 17.08 33.74
C ASP A 32 -18.10 16.53 32.81
N GLN A 33 -18.09 16.92 31.52
CA GLN A 33 -18.98 16.32 30.52
C GLN A 33 -18.69 14.83 30.29
N ILE A 34 -17.41 14.44 30.20
CA ILE A 34 -17.02 13.03 30.02
C ILE A 34 -17.38 12.19 31.26
N ILE A 35 -17.22 12.73 32.47
CA ILE A 35 -17.60 12.03 33.70
C ILE A 35 -19.13 11.88 33.78
N HIS A 36 -19.89 12.88 33.34
CA HIS A 36 -21.35 12.80 33.31
C HIS A 36 -21.84 11.72 32.32
N GLU A 37 -21.28 11.67 31.11
CA GLU A 37 -21.65 10.66 30.10
C GLU A 37 -21.27 9.22 30.53
N LEU A 38 -20.14 9.04 31.21
CA LEU A 38 -19.73 7.73 31.73
C LEU A 38 -20.65 7.25 32.86
N ASN A 39 -21.14 8.15 33.71
CA ASN A 39 -22.07 7.80 34.79
C ASN A 39 -23.48 7.48 34.26
N VAL A 40 -23.96 8.21 33.23
CA VAL A 40 -25.24 7.89 32.57
C VAL A 40 -25.18 6.52 31.89
N SER A 41 -24.06 6.16 31.26
CA SER A 41 -23.87 4.84 30.62
C SER A 41 -23.75 3.68 31.62
N ALA A 42 -23.31 3.96 32.85
CA ALA A 42 -23.24 2.97 33.92
C ALA A 42 -24.62 2.68 34.54
N ASP A 43 -25.47 3.71 34.67
CA ASP A 43 -26.83 3.56 35.21
C ASP A 43 -27.77 2.83 34.24
N GLU A 44 -27.62 3.03 32.92
CA GLU A 44 -28.39 2.27 31.91
C GLU A 44 -28.03 0.77 31.85
N LYS A 45 -26.83 0.37 32.27
CA LYS A 45 -26.43 -1.05 32.34
C LYS A 45 -26.90 -1.76 33.61
N SER A 46 -27.32 -1.01 34.63
CA SER A 46 -27.80 -1.59 35.90
C SER A 46 -29.29 -1.94 35.89
N SER A 47 -30.09 -1.35 34.99
CA SER A 47 -31.55 -1.50 34.96
C SER A 47 -32.05 -2.72 34.18
N ASN A 48 -31.18 -3.51 33.53
CA ASN A 48 -31.60 -4.61 32.65
C ASN A 48 -31.29 -6.03 33.18
N LYS A 49 -31.11 -6.20 34.49
CA LYS A 49 -31.03 -7.52 35.14
C LYS A 49 -32.03 -7.64 36.29
N ASN A 50 -33.30 -7.90 35.96
CA ASN A 50 -34.26 -8.50 36.89
C ASN A 50 -35.45 -9.11 36.12
N ASN A 51 -35.45 -10.44 35.96
CA ASN A 51 -36.60 -11.37 35.95
C ASN A 51 -36.06 -12.79 35.60
N THR A 52 -35.57 -13.58 36.57
CA THR A 52 -36.29 -14.67 37.31
C THR A 52 -36.93 -15.71 36.35
N ILE A 53 -36.67 -17.03 36.39
CA ILE A 53 -37.04 -18.02 37.43
C ILE A 53 -36.45 -19.44 37.13
N LYS A 54 -35.78 -19.97 38.16
CA LYS A 54 -35.81 -21.32 38.81
C LYS A 54 -35.45 -22.66 38.12
N ASN A 55 -34.57 -23.35 38.89
CA ASN A 55 -34.59 -24.74 39.36
C ASN A 55 -34.23 -25.83 38.31
N ASN A 56 -33.27 -26.73 38.53
CA ASN A 56 -33.16 -27.62 39.67
C ASN A 56 -31.76 -28.28 39.76
N THR A 57 -31.39 -28.54 41.01
CA THR A 57 -30.26 -29.32 41.55
C THR A 57 -30.19 -30.77 41.07
N MET A 58 -28.96 -31.30 40.86
CA MET A 58 -28.50 -32.53 41.55
C MET A 58 -26.99 -32.75 41.43
N LYS A 59 -26.39 -33.08 42.58
CA LYS A 59 -25.01 -33.54 42.81
C LYS A 59 -24.82 -34.97 42.28
N ASN A 60 -23.60 -35.32 41.87
CA ASN A 60 -22.74 -36.33 42.55
C ASN A 60 -21.53 -36.74 41.68
N ASP A 61 -20.34 -36.49 42.23
CA ASP A 61 -19.26 -37.43 42.54
C ASP A 61 -18.76 -38.49 41.54
N THR A 62 -17.51 -38.27 41.12
CA THR A 62 -16.29 -39.10 41.26
C THR A 62 -16.21 -40.58 40.83
N MET A 63 -15.05 -40.85 40.19
CA MET A 63 -14.15 -42.03 40.23
C MET A 63 -14.12 -43.04 39.06
N LYS A 64 -13.01 -42.91 38.29
CA LYS A 64 -11.90 -43.86 38.07
C LYS A 64 -12.16 -45.34 37.71
N ASN A 65 -11.49 -45.69 36.59
CA ASN A 65 -10.59 -46.82 36.32
C ASN A 65 -11.05 -48.05 35.49
N ASN A 66 -10.29 -48.23 34.39
CA ASN A 66 -9.79 -49.45 33.74
C ASN A 66 -10.75 -50.59 33.35
N THR A 67 -10.66 -51.08 32.10
CA THR A 67 -9.80 -52.23 31.69
C THR A 67 -10.05 -52.56 30.20
N MET A 68 -8.99 -52.97 29.48
CA MET A 68 -9.01 -53.49 28.10
C MET A 68 -9.77 -54.82 27.93
N LYS A 69 -10.45 -55.02 26.79
CA LYS A 69 -10.30 -56.20 25.90
C LYS A 69 -11.08 -56.04 24.58
N ASN A 70 -10.45 -56.54 23.51
CA ASN A 70 -10.90 -56.58 22.11
C ASN A 70 -12.22 -57.36 21.93
N ASP A 71 -13.08 -56.93 21.01
CA ASP A 71 -13.30 -57.62 19.73
C ASP A 71 -14.43 -56.98 18.89
N THR A 72 -14.36 -57.24 17.58
CA THR A 72 -15.39 -57.15 16.54
C THR A 72 -15.64 -55.80 15.82
N MET A 73 -15.12 -55.75 14.58
CA MET A 73 -15.61 -54.93 13.48
C MET A 73 -17.13 -55.01 13.33
N LYS A 74 -17.79 -53.85 13.28
CA LYS A 74 -19.02 -53.64 12.52
C LYS A 74 -19.08 -52.20 12.03
N ASN A 75 -19.22 -52.08 10.71
CA ASN A 75 -19.45 -50.86 9.95
C ASN A 75 -20.41 -49.90 10.64
N ASN A 76 -20.04 -48.63 10.75
CA ASN A 76 -20.98 -47.54 10.58
C ASN A 76 -20.25 -46.25 10.17
N THR A 77 -20.64 -45.81 8.99
CA THR A 77 -20.28 -44.59 8.28
C THR A 77 -20.50 -43.37 9.17
N MET A 78 -19.47 -42.53 9.30
CA MET A 78 -19.61 -41.20 9.90
C MET A 78 -20.59 -40.37 9.07
N LYS A 79 -21.70 -39.97 9.72
CA LYS A 79 -22.53 -38.86 9.28
C LYS A 79 -21.69 -37.58 9.37
N ASN A 80 -21.25 -37.07 8.22
CA ASN A 80 -20.94 -35.67 8.09
C ASN A 80 -22.27 -34.91 8.02
N ASP A 81 -22.51 -34.02 8.98
CA ASP A 81 -23.55 -33.01 8.91
C ASP A 81 -23.15 -31.97 7.86
N THR A 82 -23.46 -32.28 6.59
CA THR A 82 -23.53 -31.29 5.52
C THR A 82 -24.81 -30.50 5.71
N MET A 83 -24.72 -29.29 6.30
CA MET A 83 -25.80 -28.33 6.17
C MET A 83 -25.92 -27.91 4.71
N LYS A 84 -27.05 -28.35 4.13
CA LYS A 84 -27.58 -28.09 2.79
C LYS A 84 -27.40 -26.65 2.37
N ASN A 85 -26.61 -26.44 1.31
CA ASN A 85 -26.65 -25.24 0.49
C ASN A 85 -27.46 -25.54 -0.77
N ASP A 86 -28.75 -25.81 -0.58
CA ASP A 86 -29.72 -25.93 -1.68
C ASP A 86 -30.59 -24.67 -1.69
N LYS A 87 -30.23 -23.71 -2.56
CA LYS A 87 -31.20 -22.92 -3.33
C LYS A 87 -30.49 -22.11 -4.43
N ILE A 88 -30.74 -22.58 -5.65
CA ILE A 88 -30.88 -21.83 -6.92
C ILE A 88 -29.56 -21.44 -7.62
N LYS A 89 -29.00 -22.41 -8.36
CA LYS A 89 -28.39 -22.12 -9.66
C LYS A 89 -29.51 -21.97 -10.71
N LYS A 90 -29.96 -20.75 -10.93
CA LYS A 90 -30.44 -20.35 -12.25
C LYS A 90 -29.31 -19.53 -12.85
N GLU A 91 -28.59 -20.11 -13.80
CA GLU A 91 -27.78 -19.35 -14.74
C GLU A 91 -28.73 -18.44 -15.52
N VAL A 92 -28.89 -17.22 -15.00
CA VAL A 92 -29.27 -16.09 -15.83
C VAL A 92 -27.96 -15.69 -16.49
N GLU A 93 -27.85 -15.81 -17.81
CA GLU A 93 -26.88 -15.02 -18.58
C GLU A 93 -27.22 -13.55 -18.34
N VAL A 94 -26.69 -13.00 -17.24
CA VAL A 94 -26.70 -11.57 -16.98
C VAL A 94 -25.68 -11.01 -17.97
N ALA A 95 -26.16 -10.27 -18.97
CA ALA A 95 -25.29 -9.49 -19.84
C ALA A 95 -24.25 -8.77 -18.97
N PRO A 96 -22.95 -8.82 -19.30
CA PRO A 96 -21.92 -8.25 -18.43
C PRO A 96 -22.22 -6.77 -18.22
N GLU A 97 -22.59 -6.43 -16.99
CA GLU A 97 -22.92 -5.05 -16.63
C GLU A 97 -21.65 -4.22 -16.77
N PHE A 98 -21.65 -3.34 -17.78
CA PHE A 98 -20.44 -2.74 -18.35
C PHE A 98 -19.78 -1.68 -17.45
N GLY A 99 -20.45 -1.26 -16.36
CA GLY A 99 -19.97 -0.25 -15.41
C GLY A 99 -19.81 -0.77 -13.98
N LEU A 100 -19.65 0.14 -13.04
CA LEU A 100 -19.59 -0.17 -11.61
C LEU A 100 -21.02 -0.31 -11.04
N THR A 101 -21.25 -1.35 -10.25
CA THR A 101 -22.53 -1.65 -9.60
C THR A 101 -22.58 -1.12 -8.18
N TYR A 102 -21.41 -1.00 -7.53
CA TYR A 102 -21.27 -0.46 -6.19
C TYR A 102 -20.90 1.01 -6.25
N LYS A 103 -21.47 1.81 -5.35
CA LYS A 103 -21.11 3.21 -5.17
C LYS A 103 -20.02 3.35 -4.11
N LYS A 104 -19.01 4.17 -4.38
CA LYS A 104 -17.84 4.47 -3.53
C LYS A 104 -18.25 4.86 -2.11
N GLU A 105 -19.28 5.69 -1.99
CA GLU A 105 -19.82 6.22 -0.73
C GLU A 105 -20.69 5.23 0.05
N CYS A 106 -21.20 4.17 -0.58
CA CYS A 106 -22.09 3.20 0.06
C CYS A 106 -21.36 1.90 0.44
N ASP A 107 -20.56 1.35 -0.47
CA ASP A 107 -19.77 0.14 -0.25
C ASP A 107 -18.40 0.29 -0.90
N PHE A 108 -17.51 0.99 -0.17
CA PHE A 108 -16.16 1.30 -0.63
C PHE A 108 -15.34 0.04 -0.97
N SER A 109 -15.50 -1.04 -0.20
CA SER A 109 -14.69 -2.25 -0.38
C SER A 109 -15.07 -2.98 -1.67
N SER A 110 -16.37 -3.16 -1.92
CA SER A 110 -16.85 -3.79 -3.14
C SER A 110 -16.63 -2.89 -4.36
N TRP A 111 -16.82 -1.58 -4.22
CA TRP A 111 -16.50 -0.60 -5.26
C TRP A 111 -15.03 -0.67 -5.67
N TYR A 112 -14.09 -0.60 -4.72
CA TYR A 112 -12.66 -0.61 -5.01
C TYR A 112 -12.23 -1.90 -5.71
N THR A 113 -12.72 -3.03 -5.21
CA THR A 113 -12.42 -4.34 -5.80
C THR A 113 -12.95 -4.44 -7.23
N GLN A 114 -14.21 -4.06 -7.44
CA GLN A 114 -14.83 -4.09 -8.76
C GLN A 114 -14.10 -3.16 -9.74
N LEU A 115 -13.74 -1.96 -9.29
CA LEU A 115 -13.03 -0.96 -10.09
C LEU A 115 -11.69 -1.52 -10.56
N VAL A 116 -10.86 -2.02 -9.66
CA VAL A 116 -9.51 -2.53 -9.98
C VAL A 116 -9.56 -3.71 -10.96
N ILE A 117 -10.55 -4.59 -10.85
CA ILE A 117 -10.72 -5.73 -11.76
C ILE A 117 -11.29 -5.29 -13.10
N LYS A 118 -12.41 -4.54 -13.12
CA LYS A 118 -13.08 -4.15 -14.37
C LYS A 118 -12.27 -3.14 -15.20
N SER A 119 -11.43 -2.33 -14.56
CA SER A 119 -10.46 -1.45 -15.27
C SER A 119 -9.22 -2.20 -15.80
N GLU A 120 -9.11 -3.49 -15.52
CA GLU A 120 -7.99 -4.36 -15.89
C GLU A 120 -6.65 -3.93 -15.29
N LEU A 121 -6.66 -3.41 -14.06
CA LEU A 121 -5.45 -3.08 -13.32
C LEU A 121 -4.83 -4.33 -12.71
N LEU A 122 -5.65 -5.17 -12.06
CA LEU A 122 -5.21 -6.42 -11.42
C LEU A 122 -6.12 -7.58 -11.79
N GLU A 123 -5.61 -8.79 -11.58
CA GLU A 123 -6.39 -10.03 -11.53
C GLU A 123 -6.15 -10.71 -10.17
N TYR A 124 -7.16 -11.38 -9.63
CA TYR A 124 -6.96 -12.24 -8.46
C TYR A 124 -6.13 -13.45 -8.85
N TYR A 125 -5.14 -13.77 -8.02
CA TYR A 125 -4.41 -15.03 -8.14
C TYR A 125 -5.02 -16.09 -7.22
N ASP A 126 -4.79 -17.37 -7.55
CA ASP A 126 -5.34 -18.49 -6.77
C ASP A 126 -4.82 -18.52 -5.33
N ILE A 127 -3.63 -17.93 -5.10
CA ILE A 127 -3.09 -17.72 -3.75
C ILE A 127 -3.68 -16.42 -3.18
N LYS A 128 -4.52 -16.56 -2.15
CA LYS A 128 -5.11 -15.41 -1.43
C LYS A 128 -4.03 -14.40 -1.02
N GLY A 129 -4.25 -13.14 -1.36
CA GLY A 129 -3.34 -12.04 -1.04
C GLY A 129 -2.24 -11.80 -2.08
N CYS A 130 -2.17 -12.62 -3.13
CA CYS A 130 -1.35 -12.38 -4.31
C CYS A 130 -2.24 -11.90 -5.46
N PHE A 131 -1.71 -11.00 -6.29
CA PHE A 131 -2.44 -10.37 -7.37
C PHE A 131 -1.56 -10.28 -8.61
N ILE A 132 -2.14 -10.49 -9.79
CA ILE A 132 -1.43 -10.31 -11.06
C ILE A 132 -1.51 -8.84 -11.45
N MET A 133 -0.37 -8.17 -11.58
CA MET A 133 -0.28 -6.82 -12.15
C MET A 133 -0.42 -6.86 -13.67
N ARG A 134 -1.59 -6.50 -14.19
CA ARG A 134 -1.85 -6.42 -15.62
C ARG A 134 -1.09 -5.23 -16.25
N PRO A 135 -0.92 -5.18 -17.59
CA PRO A 135 -0.13 -4.14 -18.24
C PRO A 135 -0.54 -2.70 -17.92
N TRP A 136 -1.80 -2.45 -17.56
CA TRP A 136 -2.29 -1.11 -17.22
C TRP A 136 -1.68 -0.60 -15.90
N SER A 137 -1.68 -1.43 -14.85
CA SER A 137 -1.10 -1.06 -13.55
C SER A 137 0.42 -1.15 -13.55
N TYR A 138 0.99 -2.13 -14.25
CA TYR A 138 2.44 -2.27 -14.34
C TYR A 138 3.08 -1.11 -15.12
N PHE A 139 2.38 -0.53 -16.09
CA PHE A 139 2.82 0.71 -16.73
C PHE A 139 2.95 1.86 -15.72
N ILE A 140 1.95 2.07 -14.84
CA ILE A 140 1.97 3.10 -13.80
C ILE A 140 3.21 2.89 -12.91
N TRP A 141 3.45 1.65 -12.47
CA TRP A 141 4.62 1.33 -11.65
C TRP A 141 5.95 1.65 -12.37
N ASN A 142 6.08 1.31 -13.65
CA ASN A 142 7.28 1.61 -14.43
C ASN A 142 7.53 3.11 -14.59
N VAL A 143 6.46 3.90 -14.72
CA VAL A 143 6.55 5.37 -14.80
C VAL A 143 7.07 5.95 -13.47
N ILE A 144 6.53 5.49 -12.34
CA ILE A 144 7.00 5.88 -10.99
C ILE A 144 8.45 5.46 -10.77
N LYS A 145 8.76 4.20 -11.12
CA LYS A 145 10.12 3.65 -11.02
C LYS A 145 11.13 4.49 -11.80
N LYS A 146 10.85 4.77 -13.07
CA LYS A 146 11.73 5.58 -13.92
C LYS A 146 11.98 6.97 -13.32
N TYR A 147 10.92 7.64 -12.88
CA TYR A 147 11.03 8.95 -12.26
C TYR A 147 11.90 8.90 -11.00
N PHE A 148 11.62 7.96 -10.09
CA PHE A 148 12.31 7.89 -8.82
C PHE A 148 13.78 7.50 -8.98
N THR A 149 14.09 6.51 -9.83
CA THR A 149 15.47 6.12 -10.18
C THR A 149 16.28 7.33 -10.68
N GLU A 150 15.75 8.13 -11.61
CA GLU A 150 16.45 9.32 -12.11
C GLU A 150 16.77 10.33 -11.00
N LYS A 151 15.91 10.45 -9.98
CA LYS A 151 16.11 11.38 -8.86
C LYS A 151 17.14 10.89 -7.86
N ILE A 152 17.11 9.60 -7.50
CA ILE A 152 18.06 9.03 -6.53
C ILE A 152 19.47 8.87 -7.14
N GLU A 153 19.58 8.59 -8.44
CA GLU A 153 20.87 8.57 -9.14
C GLU A 153 21.57 9.93 -9.06
N LYS A 154 20.82 11.03 -9.19
CA LYS A 154 21.34 12.40 -8.99
C LYS A 154 21.80 12.68 -7.56
N MET A 155 21.35 11.88 -6.58
CA MET A 155 21.78 11.96 -5.17
C MET A 155 23.01 11.06 -4.88
N GLY A 156 23.54 10.40 -5.91
CA GLY A 156 24.66 9.45 -5.81
C GLY A 156 24.24 8.08 -5.29
N VAL A 157 22.96 7.71 -5.43
CA VAL A 157 22.48 6.36 -5.09
C VAL A 157 22.69 5.43 -6.28
N GLU A 158 23.25 4.26 -6.04
CA GLU A 158 23.51 3.25 -7.06
C GLU A 158 22.50 2.08 -6.96
N GLU A 159 21.98 1.65 -8.10
CA GLU A 159 21.10 0.47 -8.17
C GLU A 159 21.91 -0.82 -8.03
N CYS A 160 21.40 -1.74 -7.22
CA CYS A 160 21.97 -3.05 -6.97
C CYS A 160 20.86 -4.12 -6.91
N TYR A 161 21.26 -5.37 -6.73
CA TYR A 161 20.30 -6.45 -6.50
C TYR A 161 20.89 -7.49 -5.55
N PHE A 162 20.23 -7.66 -4.41
CA PHE A 162 20.54 -8.72 -3.46
C PHE A 162 19.58 -9.92 -3.62
N PRO A 163 20.03 -11.14 -3.29
CA PRO A 163 19.20 -12.35 -3.37
C PRO A 163 17.90 -12.26 -2.55
N LEU A 164 16.89 -13.02 -3.01
CA LEU A 164 15.58 -13.14 -2.35
C LEU A 164 15.63 -13.90 -1.02
N LEU A 165 16.55 -14.85 -0.90
CA LEU A 165 16.58 -15.80 0.20
C LEU A 165 17.51 -15.32 1.32
N VAL A 166 17.05 -15.45 2.56
CA VAL A 166 17.79 -15.11 3.77
C VAL A 166 18.04 -16.38 4.58
N THR A 167 19.26 -16.57 5.06
CA THR A 167 19.57 -17.70 5.93
C THR A 167 18.92 -17.53 7.29
N LYS A 168 18.55 -18.64 7.94
CA LYS A 168 18.02 -18.62 9.30
C LYS A 168 18.97 -17.93 10.28
N GLN A 169 20.27 -18.19 10.17
CA GLN A 169 21.28 -17.58 11.01
C GLN A 169 21.31 -16.04 10.90
N SER A 170 21.12 -15.47 9.69
CA SER A 170 21.10 -14.00 9.55
C SER A 170 19.85 -13.40 10.16
N MET A 171 18.70 -14.07 10.02
CA MET A 171 17.43 -13.63 10.61
C MET A 171 17.43 -13.72 12.14
N ASP A 172 18.01 -14.77 12.71
CA ASP A 172 18.03 -14.96 14.16
C ASP A 172 18.90 -13.88 14.84
N LYS A 173 19.95 -13.37 14.17
CA LYS A 173 20.71 -12.20 14.65
C LYS A 173 19.87 -10.93 14.78
N GLU A 174 18.85 -10.71 13.94
CA GLU A 174 17.98 -9.52 14.07
C GLU A 174 16.89 -9.72 15.11
N LYS A 175 16.35 -10.93 15.25
CA LYS A 175 15.24 -11.23 16.16
C LYS A 175 15.59 -10.93 17.62
N ASP A 176 16.85 -11.13 18.00
CA ASP A 176 17.33 -10.82 19.35
C ASP A 176 17.23 -9.32 19.68
N PHE A 177 17.08 -8.46 18.66
CA PHE A 177 17.05 -7.00 18.80
C PHE A 177 15.76 -6.35 18.28
N ILE A 178 14.97 -7.04 17.44
CA ILE A 178 13.77 -6.49 16.81
C ILE A 178 12.61 -7.51 16.92
N GLU A 179 11.79 -7.37 17.97
CA GLU A 179 10.65 -8.24 18.26
C GLU A 179 9.56 -8.23 17.17
N SER A 180 9.51 -7.19 16.33
CA SER A 180 8.38 -6.95 15.40
C SER A 180 8.37 -7.78 14.11
N PHE A 181 9.44 -8.52 13.78
CA PHE A 181 9.56 -9.19 12.47
C PHE A 181 9.02 -10.62 12.40
N ALA A 182 8.84 -11.29 13.53
CA ALA A 182 8.65 -12.73 13.56
C ALA A 182 7.36 -13.31 12.91
N PRO A 183 6.16 -12.67 12.97
CA PRO A 183 4.93 -13.36 12.61
C PRO A 183 4.65 -13.47 11.10
N GLU A 184 5.39 -12.77 10.23
CA GLU A 184 5.07 -12.65 8.79
C GLU A 184 6.10 -13.33 7.86
N LEU A 185 7.05 -14.11 8.39
CA LEU A 185 8.11 -14.74 7.59
C LEU A 185 7.64 -16.02 6.89
N ALA A 186 7.86 -16.10 5.58
CA ALA A 186 7.69 -17.35 4.83
C ALA A 186 9.02 -18.12 4.73
N TRP A 187 8.98 -19.40 5.10
CA TRP A 187 10.15 -20.29 5.11
C TRP A 187 10.05 -21.34 4.01
N ILE A 188 11.18 -21.60 3.37
CA ILE A 188 11.38 -22.74 2.47
C ILE A 188 12.17 -23.79 3.25
N THR A 189 11.56 -24.95 3.44
CA THR A 189 12.15 -26.07 4.19
C THR A 189 12.36 -27.32 3.34
N LYS A 190 11.85 -27.32 2.11
CA LYS A 190 11.94 -28.44 1.16
C LYS A 190 12.25 -27.95 -0.25
N CYS A 191 13.03 -28.73 -0.99
CA CYS A 191 13.27 -28.56 -2.42
C CYS A 191 12.97 -29.88 -3.14
N GLY A 192 11.86 -29.93 -3.88
CA GLY A 192 11.29 -31.20 -4.34
C GLY A 192 10.87 -32.03 -3.12
N GLU A 193 11.36 -33.26 -3.04
CA GLU A 193 11.10 -34.17 -1.91
C GLU A 193 12.16 -34.09 -0.79
N ASN A 194 13.26 -33.36 -1.00
CA ASN A 194 14.36 -33.30 -0.05
C ASN A 194 14.15 -32.18 0.98
N ASP A 195 14.33 -32.51 2.26
CA ASP A 195 14.44 -31.52 3.32
C ASP A 195 15.75 -30.73 3.16
N ILE A 196 15.67 -29.41 3.34
CA ILE A 196 16.81 -28.49 3.27
C ILE A 196 16.93 -27.69 4.57
N GLU A 197 18.09 -27.08 4.78
CA GLU A 197 18.22 -26.07 5.84
C GLU A 197 17.22 -24.93 5.58
N PRO A 198 16.40 -24.54 6.57
CA PRO A 198 15.37 -23.52 6.38
C PRO A 198 15.97 -22.18 5.93
N VAL A 199 15.47 -21.68 4.81
CA VAL A 199 15.76 -20.32 4.31
C VAL A 199 14.46 -19.52 4.25
N ALA A 200 14.52 -18.25 4.64
CA ALA A 200 13.37 -17.36 4.60
C ALA A 200 13.34 -16.60 3.26
N ILE A 201 12.14 -16.28 2.79
CA ILE A 201 11.95 -15.27 1.73
C ILE A 201 12.00 -13.90 2.40
N ARG A 202 12.79 -12.96 1.86
CA ARG A 202 12.97 -11.65 2.50
C ARG A 202 11.63 -10.89 2.70
N PRO A 203 11.33 -10.42 3.92
CA PRO A 203 10.30 -9.39 4.15
C PRO A 203 10.84 -7.96 3.95
N THR A 204 12.18 -7.84 4.01
CA THR A 204 13.04 -6.65 3.87
C THR A 204 14.50 -7.11 3.76
N SER A 205 15.43 -6.28 3.28
CA SER A 205 16.80 -6.72 2.96
C SER A 205 17.89 -6.34 3.96
N GLU A 206 17.59 -5.77 5.13
CA GLU A 206 18.59 -5.48 6.18
C GLU A 206 19.46 -6.72 6.51
N ALA A 207 18.82 -7.85 6.84
CA ALA A 207 19.48 -9.12 7.12
C ALA A 207 20.24 -9.72 5.92
N VAL A 208 19.93 -9.29 4.70
CA VAL A 208 20.60 -9.74 3.48
C VAL A 208 21.79 -8.85 3.16
N MET A 209 21.68 -7.53 3.33
CA MET A 209 22.64 -6.54 2.85
C MET A 209 23.74 -6.26 3.88
N TYR A 210 23.39 -6.09 5.15
CA TYR A 210 24.31 -5.59 6.18
C TYR A 210 25.50 -6.50 6.49
N PRO A 211 25.39 -7.85 6.42
CA PRO A 211 26.57 -8.72 6.47
C PRO A 211 27.62 -8.44 5.38
N TYR A 212 27.19 -7.92 4.22
CA TYR A 212 28.08 -7.55 3.12
C TYR A 212 28.58 -6.12 3.24
N PHE A 213 27.79 -5.21 3.83
CA PHE A 213 28.26 -3.85 4.12
C PHE A 213 29.50 -3.89 5.03
N LYS A 214 29.53 -4.78 6.03
CA LYS A 214 30.73 -5.06 6.84
C LYS A 214 31.96 -5.44 6.00
N LYS A 215 31.76 -6.14 4.89
CA LYS A 215 32.85 -6.61 4.01
C LYS A 215 33.29 -5.57 3.00
N TRP A 216 32.49 -4.54 2.76
CA TRP A 216 32.76 -3.52 1.75
C TRP A 216 33.29 -2.23 2.37
N LEU A 217 32.89 -1.94 3.60
CA LEU A 217 33.24 -0.73 4.33
C LEU A 217 34.37 -1.02 5.31
N PHE A 218 35.56 -0.44 5.07
CA PHE A 218 36.73 -0.58 5.94
C PHE A 218 37.23 0.77 6.47
N SER A 219 37.06 1.83 5.70
CA SER A 219 37.56 3.18 5.98
C SER A 219 36.48 4.23 5.76
N HIS A 220 36.63 5.39 6.40
CA HIS A 220 35.80 6.57 6.12
C HIS A 220 35.78 6.97 4.63
N ARG A 221 36.79 6.57 3.85
CA ARG A 221 36.87 6.82 2.40
C ARG A 221 35.88 6.00 1.58
N ASP A 222 35.35 4.92 2.14
CA ASP A 222 34.35 4.08 1.49
C ASP A 222 32.93 4.66 1.67
N LEU A 223 32.80 5.80 2.37
CA LEU A 223 31.54 6.45 2.70
C LEU A 223 31.42 7.83 2.02
N PRO A 224 30.20 8.28 1.69
CA PRO A 224 28.94 7.57 1.86
C PRO A 224 28.75 6.45 0.83
N MET A 225 28.18 5.32 1.26
CA MET A 225 27.73 4.26 0.36
C MET A 225 26.20 4.27 0.33
N LYS A 226 25.61 4.41 -0.86
CA LYS A 226 24.16 4.54 -1.03
C LYS A 226 23.67 3.57 -2.07
N LEU A 227 22.88 2.59 -1.65
CA LEU A 227 22.39 1.53 -2.52
C LEU A 227 20.87 1.54 -2.59
N ASN A 228 20.34 1.23 -3.76
CA ASN A 228 18.92 1.00 -3.99
C ASN A 228 18.70 -0.34 -4.67
N GLN A 229 17.54 -0.96 -4.44
CA GLN A 229 17.08 -2.05 -5.30
C GLN A 229 15.57 -1.97 -5.54
N TRP A 230 15.16 -2.36 -6.74
CA TRP A 230 13.75 -2.64 -7.08
C TRP A 230 13.52 -4.14 -7.08
N CYS A 231 12.61 -4.60 -6.25
CA CYS A 231 12.31 -6.03 -6.16
C CYS A 231 10.91 -6.30 -5.62
N ASN A 232 10.57 -7.59 -5.57
CA ASN A 232 9.47 -8.07 -4.77
C ASN A 232 9.93 -8.38 -3.34
N VAL A 233 8.99 -8.30 -2.41
CA VAL A 233 9.10 -8.84 -1.05
C VAL A 233 7.85 -9.62 -0.70
N LEU A 234 8.01 -10.54 0.25
CA LEU A 234 6.92 -11.37 0.73
C LEU A 234 6.77 -11.21 2.24
N ARG A 235 5.58 -10.80 2.65
CA ARG A 235 5.13 -10.75 4.05
C ARG A 235 3.85 -11.55 4.15
N TRP A 236 3.85 -12.63 4.93
CA TRP A 236 2.71 -13.54 5.02
C TRP A 236 1.58 -12.94 5.86
N GLU A 237 0.93 -11.93 5.30
CA GLU A 237 -0.14 -11.18 5.94
C GLU A 237 -1.32 -12.08 6.32
N VAL A 238 -1.69 -12.01 7.59
CA VAL A 238 -2.76 -12.79 8.21
C VAL A 238 -4.09 -12.02 8.21
N LYS A 239 -4.04 -10.68 8.21
CA LYS A 239 -5.24 -9.83 8.15
C LYS A 239 -5.84 -9.84 6.73
N SER A 240 -6.99 -9.18 6.58
CA SER A 240 -7.63 -9.03 5.28
C SER A 240 -6.71 -8.33 4.28
N THR A 241 -6.64 -8.88 3.07
CA THR A 241 -5.86 -8.34 1.97
C THR A 241 -6.72 -7.44 1.09
N LEU A 242 -6.12 -6.40 0.55
CA LEU A 242 -6.76 -5.45 -0.34
C LEU A 242 -5.79 -5.13 -1.48
N PRO A 243 -6.21 -5.24 -2.76
CA PRO A 243 -5.30 -5.07 -3.90
C PRO A 243 -4.54 -3.74 -3.83
N PHE A 244 -3.23 -3.76 -4.18
CA PHE A 244 -2.23 -2.69 -3.97
C PHE A 244 -1.94 -2.26 -2.52
N ILE A 245 -2.96 -2.13 -1.69
CA ILE A 245 -2.84 -1.57 -0.34
C ILE A 245 -2.14 -2.53 0.62
N ARG A 246 -2.56 -3.79 0.58
CA ARG A 246 -2.09 -4.85 1.49
C ARG A 246 -2.21 -6.21 0.81
N GLY A 247 -1.10 -6.67 0.24
CA GLY A 247 -0.93 -8.01 -0.31
C GLY A 247 0.16 -8.78 0.43
N ARG A 248 0.29 -10.06 0.14
CA ARG A 248 1.36 -10.91 0.67
C ARG A 248 2.67 -10.72 -0.10
N GLU A 249 2.55 -10.62 -1.42
CA GLU A 249 3.65 -10.22 -2.29
C GLU A 249 3.35 -8.82 -2.83
N PHE A 250 4.37 -7.96 -2.82
CA PHE A 250 4.27 -6.64 -3.44
C PHE A 250 5.62 -6.22 -4.00
N LEU A 251 5.56 -5.38 -5.05
CA LEU A 251 6.73 -4.72 -5.59
C LEU A 251 7.02 -3.47 -4.79
N TRP A 252 8.31 -3.24 -4.58
CA TRP A 252 8.78 -2.05 -3.91
C TRP A 252 10.14 -1.62 -4.40
N GLN A 253 10.53 -0.46 -3.92
CA GLN A 253 11.89 0.02 -3.87
C GLN A 253 12.31 0.04 -2.40
N GLU A 254 13.54 -0.41 -2.12
CA GLU A 254 14.19 -0.23 -0.83
C GLU A 254 15.59 0.33 -1.04
N GLY A 255 15.92 1.37 -0.28
CA GLY A 255 17.19 2.06 -0.31
C GLY A 255 17.88 1.95 1.03
N HIS A 256 19.19 1.70 1.01
CA HIS A 256 20.02 1.52 2.20
C HIS A 256 21.32 2.31 2.04
N SER A 257 21.53 3.23 2.96
CA SER A 257 22.65 4.15 2.92
C SER A 257 23.49 4.06 4.18
N SER A 258 24.79 4.25 4.04
CA SER A 258 25.79 4.22 5.11
C SER A 258 26.59 5.52 5.09
N PHE A 259 26.77 6.14 6.25
CA PHE A 259 27.41 7.43 6.43
C PHE A 259 28.42 7.41 7.58
N TYR A 260 29.43 8.27 7.49
CA TYR A 260 30.34 8.49 8.59
C TYR A 260 29.76 9.46 9.63
N LYS A 261 29.08 10.52 9.17
CA LYS A 261 28.51 11.57 10.04
C LYS A 261 27.00 11.43 10.17
N LYS A 262 26.50 11.68 11.39
CA LYS A 262 25.06 11.68 11.68
C LYS A 262 24.30 12.71 10.85
N ASP A 263 24.80 13.94 10.78
CA ASP A 263 24.13 15.04 10.07
C ASP A 263 23.89 14.75 8.58
N GLU A 264 24.83 14.04 7.93
CA GLU A 264 24.70 13.62 6.53
C GLU A 264 23.61 12.55 6.37
N ALA A 265 23.53 11.62 7.31
CA ALA A 265 22.47 10.61 7.34
C ALA A 265 21.10 11.24 7.61
N GLU A 266 20.98 12.13 8.60
CA GLU A 266 19.72 12.82 8.90
C GLU A 266 19.24 13.69 7.73
N LYS A 267 20.17 14.33 7.01
CA LYS A 267 19.86 15.08 5.79
C LYS A 267 19.24 14.19 4.71
N GLU A 268 19.84 13.04 4.44
CA GLU A 268 19.32 12.12 3.41
C GLU A 268 17.91 11.62 3.75
N VAL A 269 17.63 11.35 5.03
CA VAL A 269 16.29 10.90 5.46
C VAL A 269 15.21 11.88 5.02
N LEU A 270 15.44 13.18 5.20
CA LEU A 270 14.52 14.25 4.78
C LEU A 270 14.52 14.46 3.27
N ASP A 271 15.68 14.41 2.62
CA ASP A 271 15.77 14.52 1.14
C ASP A 271 14.91 13.44 0.46
N ILE A 272 14.98 12.19 0.95
CA ILE A 272 14.18 11.07 0.43
C ILE A 272 12.70 11.24 0.79
N LEU A 273 12.38 11.67 2.02
CA LEU A 273 10.99 11.93 2.42
C LEU A 273 10.32 12.96 1.49
N HIS A 274 11.02 14.06 1.20
CA HIS A 274 10.57 15.10 0.29
C HIS A 274 10.42 14.57 -1.14
N LEU A 275 11.31 13.66 -1.58
CA LEU A 275 11.19 13.03 -2.88
C LEU A 275 9.96 12.12 -2.97
N TYR A 276 9.64 11.36 -1.91
CA TYR A 276 8.39 10.62 -1.84
C TYR A 276 7.18 11.55 -1.85
N LYS A 277 7.20 12.66 -1.11
CA LYS A 277 6.14 13.66 -1.16
C LYS A 277 5.91 14.17 -2.58
N LYS A 278 6.98 14.49 -3.33
CA LYS A 278 6.87 14.91 -4.73
C LYS A 278 6.24 13.86 -5.62
N ILE A 279 6.55 12.57 -5.43
CA ILE A 279 5.87 11.50 -6.17
C ILE A 279 4.36 11.56 -5.93
N TYR A 280 3.93 11.68 -4.68
CA TYR A 280 2.51 11.74 -4.37
C TYR A 280 1.86 13.03 -4.86
N GLU A 281 2.40 14.21 -4.55
CA GLU A 281 1.77 15.49 -4.86
C GLU A 281 1.89 15.89 -6.33
N GLU A 282 3.07 15.76 -6.94
CA GLU A 282 3.31 16.24 -8.31
C GLU A 282 2.93 15.17 -9.34
N PHE A 283 3.21 13.90 -9.06
CA PHE A 283 3.03 12.79 -10.02
C PHE A 283 1.66 12.11 -9.90
N LEU A 284 1.25 11.82 -8.67
CA LEU A 284 -0.01 11.14 -8.37
C LEU A 284 -1.16 12.11 -8.04
N ALA A 285 -0.88 13.41 -7.92
CA ALA A 285 -1.86 14.42 -7.48
C ALA A 285 -2.54 14.07 -6.15
N VAL A 286 -1.86 13.36 -5.25
CA VAL A 286 -2.35 12.95 -3.94
C VAL A 286 -1.72 13.84 -2.86
N PRO A 287 -2.52 14.56 -2.06
CA PRO A 287 -1.98 15.32 -0.94
C PRO A 287 -1.51 14.38 0.17
N VAL A 288 -0.35 14.70 0.75
CA VAL A 288 0.24 13.95 1.86
C VAL A 288 0.72 14.89 2.96
N ILE A 289 0.73 14.38 4.19
CA ILE A 289 1.22 15.09 5.38
C ILE A 289 2.53 14.43 5.81
N GLU A 290 3.58 15.23 5.90
CA GLU A 290 4.87 14.80 6.43
C GLU A 290 4.82 14.74 7.95
N GLY A 291 5.44 13.72 8.52
CA GLY A 291 5.50 13.58 9.96
C GLY A 291 6.59 12.61 10.43
N ARG A 292 6.70 12.52 11.74
CA ARG A 292 7.55 11.55 12.44
C ARG A 292 6.64 10.57 13.18
N LYS A 293 6.92 9.27 13.06
CA LYS A 293 6.20 8.24 13.81
C LYS A 293 6.49 8.41 15.31
N THR A 294 5.51 8.04 16.13
CA THR A 294 5.69 7.93 17.58
C THR A 294 6.64 6.78 17.90
N GLU A 295 7.16 6.73 19.12
CA GLU A 295 8.06 5.65 19.55
C GLU A 295 7.44 4.25 19.42
N ASN A 296 6.12 4.13 19.56
CA ASN A 296 5.41 2.84 19.41
C ASN A 296 5.16 2.43 17.95
N GLU A 297 5.18 3.39 17.03
CA GLU A 297 4.88 3.16 15.59
C GLU A 297 6.11 3.30 14.69
N LYS A 298 7.27 3.70 15.25
CA LYS A 298 8.52 3.74 14.50
C LYS A 298 8.97 2.33 14.16
N PHE A 299 9.81 2.22 13.15
CA PHE A 299 10.46 0.96 12.85
C PHE A 299 11.32 0.51 14.04
N GLY A 300 11.15 -0.73 14.52
CA GLY A 300 11.78 -1.21 15.76
C GLY A 300 13.31 -1.10 15.79
N GLY A 301 13.96 -1.23 14.62
CA GLY A 301 15.42 -1.04 14.50
C GLY A 301 15.87 0.41 14.28
N ALA A 302 14.96 1.37 14.14
CA ALA A 302 15.29 2.76 13.85
C ALA A 302 15.49 3.62 15.10
N ASP A 303 16.41 4.59 15.03
CA ASP A 303 16.46 5.70 15.98
C ASP A 303 15.18 6.53 15.85
N TYR A 304 14.83 6.90 14.63
CA TYR A 304 13.55 7.50 14.31
C TYR A 304 13.04 7.17 12.90
N THR A 305 11.73 7.32 12.71
CA THR A 305 11.06 7.06 11.42
C THR A 305 10.29 8.30 10.99
N THR A 306 10.59 8.78 9.78
CA THR A 306 9.79 9.81 9.10
C THR A 306 8.85 9.14 8.10
N THR A 307 7.73 9.77 7.85
CA THR A 307 6.66 9.20 7.02
C THR A 307 5.87 10.28 6.33
N ILE A 308 5.25 9.91 5.21
CA ILE A 308 4.16 10.67 4.60
C ILE A 308 2.86 9.89 4.77
N GLU A 309 1.83 10.57 5.24
CA GLU A 309 0.51 10.01 5.54
C GLU A 309 -0.54 10.68 4.65
N THR A 310 -1.59 9.95 4.29
CA THR A 310 -2.77 10.53 3.64
C THR A 310 -4.05 9.95 4.20
N ILE A 311 -5.19 10.57 3.90
CA ILE A 311 -6.51 10.14 4.37
C ILE A 311 -7.37 9.78 3.18
N ILE A 312 -8.04 8.63 3.26
CA ILE A 312 -9.01 8.20 2.26
C ILE A 312 -10.40 8.66 2.71
N ASN A 313 -10.87 9.78 2.15
CA ASN A 313 -12.13 10.42 2.55
C ASN A 313 -13.34 9.47 2.56
N ALA A 314 -13.41 8.56 1.59
CA ALA A 314 -14.54 7.66 1.44
C ALA A 314 -14.71 6.65 2.59
N ASN A 315 -13.65 6.37 3.36
CA ASN A 315 -13.73 5.46 4.50
C ASN A 315 -13.20 6.07 5.82
N GLY A 316 -12.72 7.31 5.80
CA GLY A 316 -12.20 8.04 6.96
C GLY A 316 -10.91 7.49 7.56
N LYS A 317 -10.20 6.60 6.85
CA LYS A 317 -8.96 5.96 7.35
C LYS A 317 -7.73 6.65 6.80
N SER A 318 -6.74 6.83 7.66
CA SER A 318 -5.39 7.19 7.24
C SER A 318 -4.64 5.98 6.67
N ILE A 319 -3.65 6.26 5.83
CA ILE A 319 -2.77 5.27 5.26
C ILE A 319 -1.37 5.85 5.04
N GLN A 320 -0.38 5.09 5.49
CA GLN A 320 1.03 5.39 5.27
C GLN A 320 1.39 5.22 3.79
N ALA A 321 1.85 6.31 3.18
CA ALA A 321 2.19 6.40 1.78
C ALA A 321 3.64 5.95 1.49
N ALA A 322 4.60 6.36 2.32
CA ALA A 322 6.02 5.97 2.24
C ALA A 322 6.73 6.19 3.59
N THR A 323 7.97 5.73 3.69
CA THR A 323 8.77 5.85 4.92
C THR A 323 10.26 6.07 4.65
N SER A 324 10.89 6.84 5.52
CA SER A 324 12.34 7.07 5.52
C SER A 324 12.84 7.03 6.96
N HIS A 325 13.73 6.09 7.25
CA HIS A 325 14.20 5.74 8.59
C HIS A 325 15.63 6.23 8.78
N HIS A 326 15.87 6.90 9.91
CA HIS A 326 17.22 7.01 10.44
C HIS A 326 17.45 5.81 11.37
N LEU A 327 18.34 4.91 10.96
CA LEU A 327 18.66 3.70 11.72
C LEU A 327 19.68 3.97 12.84
N GLY A 328 20.27 5.17 12.85
CA GLY A 328 21.36 5.50 13.74
C GLY A 328 22.52 4.52 13.55
N GLN A 329 23.02 4.01 14.67
CA GLN A 329 24.06 2.96 14.70
C GLN A 329 23.50 1.60 15.16
N ASN A 330 22.18 1.41 15.15
CA ASN A 330 21.59 0.18 15.72
C ASN A 330 22.01 -1.05 14.92
N PHE A 331 21.77 -1.04 13.61
CA PHE A 331 22.13 -2.14 12.72
C PHE A 331 23.65 -2.28 12.54
N SER A 332 24.39 -1.17 12.51
CA SER A 332 25.85 -1.23 12.43
C SER A 332 26.47 -1.89 13.66
N LYS A 333 25.86 -1.74 14.84
CA LYS A 333 26.28 -2.48 16.05
C LYS A 333 25.88 -3.95 15.99
N ILE A 334 24.66 -4.27 15.56
CA ILE A 334 24.18 -5.66 15.41
C ILE A 334 25.05 -6.46 14.43
N TYR A 335 25.38 -5.86 13.29
CA TYR A 335 26.17 -6.50 12.24
C TYR A 335 27.68 -6.26 12.37
N ASP A 336 28.09 -5.49 13.39
CA ASP A 336 29.48 -5.08 13.62
C ASP A 336 30.14 -4.44 12.37
N ILE A 337 29.46 -3.42 11.82
CA ILE A 337 29.89 -2.60 10.69
C ILE A 337 30.58 -1.36 11.24
N SER A 338 31.91 -1.44 11.40
CA SER A 338 32.73 -0.34 11.86
C SER A 338 33.81 0.00 10.83
N ILE A 339 34.28 1.24 10.88
CA ILE A 339 35.32 1.77 10.00
C ILE A 339 36.38 2.50 10.81
N ASN A 340 37.58 2.64 10.24
CA ASN A 340 38.63 3.47 10.82
C ASN A 340 38.53 4.93 10.32
N ASN A 341 38.55 5.89 11.25
CA ASN A 341 38.64 7.31 10.92
C ASN A 341 40.07 7.72 10.53
N GLU A 342 40.27 9.01 10.23
CA GLU A 342 41.59 9.55 9.87
C GLU A 342 42.63 9.40 11.00
N GLN A 343 42.16 9.29 12.25
CA GLN A 343 42.96 9.09 13.46
C GLN A 343 43.19 7.61 13.80
N ASN A 344 42.78 6.67 12.92
CA ASN A 344 42.79 5.22 13.15
C ASN A 344 41.95 4.75 14.35
N GLU A 345 40.96 5.52 14.77
CA GLU A 345 39.96 5.11 15.74
C GLU A 345 38.78 4.43 15.04
N THR A 346 38.31 3.35 15.64
CA THR A 346 37.18 2.56 15.13
C THR A 346 35.86 3.21 15.52
N SER A 347 34.99 3.45 14.55
CA SER A 347 33.65 4.00 14.75
C SER A 347 32.59 3.22 13.96
N TYR A 348 31.41 3.05 14.55
CA TYR A 348 30.24 2.50 13.87
C TYR A 348 29.64 3.53 12.89
N ILE A 349 29.22 3.06 11.73
CA ILE A 349 28.58 3.91 10.72
C ILE A 349 27.14 4.30 11.11
N TYR A 350 26.67 5.41 10.58
CA TYR A 350 25.25 5.77 10.61
C TYR A 350 24.56 5.20 9.39
N GLN A 351 23.37 4.62 9.56
CA GLN A 351 22.62 4.01 8.47
C GLN A 351 21.22 4.62 8.32
N ASN A 352 20.72 4.59 7.09
CA ASN A 352 19.33 4.88 6.76
C ASN A 352 18.74 3.74 5.96
N SER A 353 17.43 3.55 6.09
CA SER A 353 16.65 2.76 5.11
C SER A 353 15.36 3.49 4.74
N TRP A 354 14.90 3.33 3.51
CA TRP A 354 13.73 4.04 2.99
C TRP A 354 13.02 3.22 1.93
N GLY A 355 11.69 3.27 1.90
CA GLY A 355 10.90 2.42 1.00
C GLY A 355 9.58 3.00 0.52
N LEU A 356 9.26 2.66 -0.72
CA LEU A 356 8.01 2.95 -1.43
C LEU A 356 7.51 1.69 -2.14
N THR A 357 6.21 1.42 -2.05
CA THR A 357 5.61 0.22 -2.64
C THR A 357 4.55 0.57 -3.67
N THR A 358 4.05 -0.44 -4.39
CA THR A 358 2.88 -0.32 -5.28
C THR A 358 1.59 0.14 -4.57
N ARG A 359 1.60 0.26 -3.24
CA ARG A 359 0.53 0.94 -2.48
C ARG A 359 0.24 2.35 -2.99
N CYS A 360 1.25 3.07 -3.50
CA CYS A 360 1.06 4.39 -4.10
C CYS A 360 0.00 4.40 -5.22
N ILE A 361 -0.06 3.32 -6.01
CA ILE A 361 -1.07 3.14 -7.07
C ILE A 361 -2.46 2.99 -6.44
N GLY A 362 -2.59 2.13 -5.41
CA GLY A 362 -3.84 1.94 -4.69
C GLY A 362 -4.36 3.23 -4.05
N ILE A 363 -3.48 4.00 -3.42
CA ILE A 363 -3.82 5.30 -2.82
C ILE A 363 -4.33 6.26 -3.90
N CYS A 364 -3.61 6.40 -5.01
CA CYS A 364 -4.02 7.24 -6.15
C CYS A 364 -5.43 6.87 -6.65
N ILE A 365 -5.71 5.57 -6.79
CA ILE A 365 -7.02 5.07 -7.20
C ILE A 365 -8.10 5.47 -6.20
N MET A 366 -7.85 5.25 -4.90
CA MET A 366 -8.81 5.55 -3.84
C MET A 366 -9.14 7.04 -3.73
N VAL A 367 -8.16 7.90 -3.95
CA VAL A 367 -8.33 9.36 -3.89
C VAL A 367 -9.16 9.84 -5.08
N HIS A 368 -8.76 9.51 -6.31
CA HIS A 368 -9.29 10.17 -7.50
C HIS A 368 -10.51 9.49 -8.13
N SER A 369 -10.61 8.17 -8.06
CA SER A 369 -11.59 7.42 -8.84
C SER A 369 -13.01 7.62 -8.31
N ASP A 370 -14.01 7.45 -9.17
CA ASP A 370 -15.42 7.74 -8.88
C ASP A 370 -16.34 6.54 -9.22
N ASN A 371 -17.66 6.80 -9.29
CA ASN A 371 -18.67 5.78 -9.59
C ASN A 371 -18.78 5.46 -11.09
N ILE A 372 -18.11 6.22 -11.96
CA ILE A 372 -18.01 5.95 -13.39
C ILE A 372 -16.84 4.98 -13.62
N GLY A 373 -15.70 5.26 -13.01
CA GLY A 373 -14.50 4.47 -13.26
C GLY A 373 -13.24 4.98 -12.60
N LEU A 374 -12.13 4.50 -13.17
CA LEU A 374 -10.79 4.89 -12.75
C LEU A 374 -10.57 6.35 -13.14
N VAL A 375 -9.89 7.13 -12.30
CA VAL A 375 -9.44 8.48 -12.65
C VAL A 375 -7.94 8.54 -12.42
N LEU A 376 -7.17 8.68 -13.51
CA LEU A 376 -5.71 8.71 -13.46
C LEU A 376 -5.19 10.12 -13.75
N PRO A 377 -4.22 10.60 -12.96
CA PRO A 377 -3.40 11.74 -13.35
C PRO A 377 -2.73 11.50 -14.72
N PRO A 378 -2.70 12.51 -15.62
CA PRO A 378 -2.11 12.36 -16.96
C PRO A 378 -0.64 11.94 -16.97
N GLN A 379 0.11 12.20 -15.89
CA GLN A 379 1.52 11.83 -15.80
C GLN A 379 1.72 10.31 -15.74
N ILE A 380 0.81 9.59 -15.07
CA ILE A 380 0.89 8.13 -14.90
C ILE A 380 -0.02 7.34 -15.83
N ALA A 381 -0.99 7.98 -16.48
CA ALA A 381 -1.92 7.32 -17.39
C ALA A 381 -1.20 6.69 -18.59
N LYS A 382 -1.44 5.40 -18.88
CA LYS A 382 -0.84 4.71 -20.04
C LYS A 382 -1.15 5.43 -21.35
N TRP A 383 -2.41 5.78 -21.55
CA TRP A 383 -2.87 6.65 -22.61
C TRP A 383 -3.48 7.88 -21.96
N GLN A 384 -3.04 9.06 -22.39
CA GLN A 384 -3.56 10.34 -21.93
C GLN A 384 -4.80 10.74 -22.72
N VAL A 385 -4.81 10.40 -24.01
CA VAL A 385 -5.89 10.70 -24.94
C VAL A 385 -6.33 9.42 -25.63
N VAL A 386 -7.65 9.21 -25.72
CA VAL A 386 -8.24 8.23 -26.63
C VAL A 386 -9.05 8.93 -27.72
N ILE A 387 -8.80 8.61 -28.98
CA ILE A 387 -9.57 9.10 -30.11
C ILE A 387 -10.62 8.06 -30.45
N VAL A 388 -11.89 8.46 -30.45
CA VAL A 388 -13.03 7.61 -30.81
C VAL A 388 -13.73 8.18 -32.05
N PRO A 389 -13.59 7.51 -33.21
CA PRO A 389 -14.30 7.91 -34.42
C PRO A 389 -15.81 7.73 -34.25
N CYS A 390 -16.58 8.76 -34.61
CA CYS A 390 -18.02 8.81 -34.46
C CYS A 390 -18.72 8.84 -35.82
N GLY A 391 -19.66 7.93 -36.03
CA GLY A 391 -20.41 7.81 -37.29
C GLY A 391 -19.70 6.95 -38.34
N LYS A 392 -20.07 7.15 -39.61
CA LYS A 392 -19.57 6.35 -40.73
C LYS A 392 -18.08 6.64 -40.95
N GLN A 393 -17.27 5.60 -40.91
CA GLN A 393 -15.85 5.70 -41.22
C GLN A 393 -15.68 5.99 -42.72
N THR A 394 -15.00 7.08 -43.02
CA THR A 394 -14.62 7.49 -44.39
C THR A 394 -13.11 7.71 -44.42
N ASP A 395 -12.51 7.66 -45.61
CA ASP A 395 -11.07 7.91 -45.77
C ASP A 395 -10.68 9.31 -45.26
N GLU A 396 -11.50 10.32 -45.56
CA GLU A 396 -11.34 11.70 -45.05
C GLU A 396 -11.30 11.76 -43.51
N LEU A 397 -12.21 11.05 -42.83
CA LEU A 397 -12.24 11.01 -41.36
C LEU A 397 -11.00 10.30 -40.80
N ASN A 398 -10.60 9.19 -41.40
CA ASN A 398 -9.42 8.42 -41.00
C ASN A 398 -8.13 9.22 -41.20
N GLU A 399 -7.99 9.95 -42.31
CA GLU A 399 -6.87 10.85 -42.57
C GLU A 399 -6.82 12.00 -41.56
N TYR A 400 -7.98 12.58 -41.21
CA TYR A 400 -8.07 13.60 -40.17
C TYR A 400 -7.63 13.08 -38.80
N ILE A 401 -8.12 11.90 -38.39
CA ILE A 401 -7.73 11.25 -37.14
C ILE A 401 -6.23 10.96 -37.12
N ALA A 402 -5.67 10.41 -38.20
CA ALA A 402 -4.25 10.12 -38.30
C ALA A 402 -3.38 11.39 -38.16
N ARG A 403 -3.85 12.51 -38.71
CA ARG A 403 -3.19 13.81 -38.54
C ARG A 403 -3.22 14.28 -37.08
N ILE A 404 -4.39 14.22 -36.42
CA ILE A 404 -4.51 14.60 -35.00
C ILE A 404 -3.66 13.71 -34.10
N GLU A 405 -3.66 12.40 -34.34
CA GLU A 405 -2.83 11.45 -33.60
C GLU A 405 -1.34 11.80 -33.73
N LYS A 406 -0.87 12.08 -34.95
CA LYS A 406 0.51 12.49 -35.21
C LYS A 406 0.87 13.83 -34.54
N ASP A 407 -0.04 14.80 -34.60
CA ASP A 407 0.17 16.11 -33.97
C ASP A 407 0.30 15.99 -32.45
N LEU A 408 -0.51 15.13 -31.81
CA LEU A 408 -0.43 14.87 -30.38
C LEU A 408 0.86 14.09 -30.02
N GLN A 409 1.19 13.05 -30.78
CA GLN A 409 2.43 12.27 -30.58
C GLN A 409 3.68 13.15 -30.73
N SER A 410 3.68 14.13 -31.64
CA SER A 410 4.79 15.09 -31.80
C SER A 410 5.05 15.97 -30.57
N LYS A 411 4.08 16.03 -29.64
CA LYS A 411 4.15 16.75 -28.37
C LYS A 411 4.36 15.83 -27.17
N ASP A 412 4.79 14.59 -27.41
CA ASP A 412 4.99 13.54 -26.39
C ASP A 412 3.71 13.18 -25.61
N ILE A 413 2.55 13.33 -26.25
CA ILE A 413 1.26 12.91 -25.69
C ILE A 413 1.01 11.46 -26.07
N ARG A 414 0.69 10.62 -25.08
CA ARG A 414 0.36 9.21 -25.29
C ARG A 414 -1.07 9.08 -25.78
N VAL A 415 -1.25 8.76 -27.06
CA VAL A 415 -2.56 8.69 -27.72
C VAL A 415 -2.87 7.28 -28.20
N LEU A 416 -4.12 6.86 -28.02
CA LEU A 416 -4.69 5.64 -28.58
C LEU A 416 -5.87 5.97 -29.50
N THR A 417 -5.90 5.43 -30.70
CA THR A 417 -7.08 5.48 -31.58
C THR A 417 -7.88 4.19 -31.48
N ASP A 418 -9.16 4.24 -31.06
CA ASP A 418 -10.07 3.08 -31.04
C ASP A 418 -11.02 3.08 -32.24
N ASN A 419 -10.51 2.57 -33.36
CA ASN A 419 -11.23 2.48 -34.64
C ASN A 419 -11.96 1.13 -34.86
N LYS A 420 -12.21 0.33 -33.82
CA LYS A 420 -12.91 -0.96 -33.95
C LYS A 420 -14.29 -0.76 -34.58
N ALA A 421 -14.49 -1.28 -35.80
CA ALA A 421 -15.71 -1.06 -36.58
C ALA A 421 -16.93 -1.85 -36.05
N ASN A 422 -16.67 -2.96 -35.34
CA ASN A 422 -17.69 -3.84 -34.77
C ASN A 422 -18.19 -3.40 -33.38
N VAL A 423 -17.73 -2.25 -32.89
CA VAL A 423 -18.05 -1.77 -31.53
C VAL A 423 -18.66 -0.38 -31.63
N GLN A 424 -19.85 -0.21 -31.04
CA GLN A 424 -20.55 1.07 -31.02
C GLN A 424 -19.78 2.13 -30.22
N PRO A 425 -19.79 3.42 -30.64
CA PRO A 425 -19.08 4.49 -29.93
C PRO A 425 -19.42 4.58 -28.44
N GLY A 426 -20.69 4.45 -28.07
CA GLY A 426 -21.12 4.49 -26.66
C GLY A 426 -20.50 3.40 -25.79
N TYR A 427 -20.22 2.22 -26.35
CA TYR A 427 -19.47 1.17 -25.64
C TYR A 427 -18.02 1.60 -25.43
N LYS A 428 -17.38 2.17 -26.44
CA LYS A 428 -15.99 2.67 -26.34
C LYS A 428 -15.90 3.78 -25.29
N PHE A 429 -16.88 4.67 -25.22
CA PHE A 429 -16.92 5.76 -24.23
C PHE A 429 -16.85 5.22 -22.81
N ASN A 430 -17.80 4.35 -22.46
CA ASN A 430 -17.84 3.70 -21.15
C ASN A 430 -16.58 2.85 -20.88
N HIS A 431 -16.03 2.18 -21.91
CA HIS A 431 -14.83 1.35 -21.76
C HIS A 431 -13.64 2.19 -21.31
N TRP A 432 -13.42 3.33 -21.97
CA TRP A 432 -12.27 4.17 -21.72
C TRP A 432 -12.43 5.08 -20.51
N GLU A 433 -13.67 5.43 -20.15
CA GLU A 433 -14.00 6.05 -18.86
C GLU A 433 -13.70 5.08 -17.70
N LEU A 434 -14.13 3.82 -17.81
CA LEU A 434 -13.86 2.81 -16.78
C LEU A 434 -12.36 2.57 -16.57
N LYS A 435 -11.56 2.68 -17.64
CA LYS A 435 -10.09 2.53 -17.63
C LYS A 435 -9.33 3.82 -17.32
N GLY A 436 -10.03 4.93 -17.08
CA GLY A 436 -9.46 6.18 -16.61
C GLY A 436 -8.51 6.86 -17.58
N ILE A 437 -8.84 6.84 -18.88
CA ILE A 437 -8.13 7.70 -19.83
C ILE A 437 -8.53 9.15 -19.57
N PRO A 438 -7.58 10.07 -19.30
CA PRO A 438 -7.88 11.44 -18.92
C PRO A 438 -8.74 12.22 -19.92
N LEU A 439 -8.50 12.05 -21.22
CA LEU A 439 -9.21 12.77 -22.27
C LEU A 439 -9.71 11.82 -23.36
N ARG A 440 -10.97 12.00 -23.76
CA ARG A 440 -11.55 11.35 -24.94
C ARG A 440 -11.82 12.41 -26.01
N LEU A 441 -11.32 12.17 -27.22
CA LEU A 441 -11.61 12.98 -28.41
C LEU A 441 -12.61 12.24 -29.29
N GLU A 442 -13.81 12.79 -29.39
CA GLU A 442 -14.87 12.28 -30.25
C GLU A 442 -14.80 13.00 -31.59
N ILE A 443 -14.49 12.27 -32.67
CA ILE A 443 -14.29 12.87 -33.99
C ILE A 443 -15.31 12.28 -34.95
N GLY A 444 -16.27 13.10 -35.37
CA GLY A 444 -17.25 12.76 -36.41
C GLY A 444 -17.09 13.62 -37.64
N LYS A 445 -18.01 13.46 -38.60
CA LYS A 445 -18.02 14.26 -39.84
C LYS A 445 -18.35 15.75 -39.63
N ARG A 446 -19.08 16.10 -38.56
CA ARG A 446 -19.58 17.45 -38.29
C ARG A 446 -18.62 18.27 -37.45
#